data_AF-T0KV53-F1
#
_entry.id   AF-T0KV53-F1
#
_cell.length_a   1.000
_cell.length_b   1.000
_cell.length_c   1.000
_cell.angle_alpha   90.00
_cell.angle_beta   90.00
_cell.angle_gamma   90.00
#
_symmetry.space_group_name_H-M   'P 1'
#
loop_
_entity.id
_entity.type
_entity.pdbx_description
1 polymer ?
#
loop_
_entity_poly.entity_id
_entity_poly.type
_entity_poly.pdbx_seq_one_letter_code
_entity_poly.pdbx_strand_id
1 'polypeptide(L)'
;MAFFADTIEKKRHNLGDDLISLIIQAEENGDKLAADELIPFCNLLLLAGNETTTNLISNMIFSLLEQPGAYEALAQSPELIPRAVEEASLEGKC
;
A
#
# COMPACT_ATOMS: atom_id res chain seq x y z
N MET A 1 -13.44 -2.07 14.91
CA MET A 1 -12.46 -1.21 14.20
C MET A 1 -12.49 0.20 14.80
N ALA A 2 -11.72 0.48 15.85
CA ALA A 2 -11.68 1.82 16.49
C ALA A 2 -10.37 2.61 16.23
N PHE A 3 -9.38 1.97 15.58
CA PHE A 3 -8.04 2.53 15.42
C PHE A 3 -8.00 3.90 14.72
N PHE A 4 -8.74 4.05 13.61
CA PHE A 4 -8.74 5.30 12.87
C PHE A 4 -9.55 6.41 13.56
N ALA A 5 -10.57 6.09 14.36
CA ALA A 5 -11.35 7.09 15.07
C ALA A 5 -10.46 7.91 16.02
N ASP A 6 -9.71 7.24 16.89
CA ASP A 6 -8.79 7.89 17.83
C ASP A 6 -7.65 8.63 17.13
N THR A 7 -7.17 8.08 16.01
CA THR A 7 -6.08 8.67 15.22
C THR A 7 -6.52 9.95 14.52
N ILE A 8 -7.70 9.94 13.91
CA ILE A 8 -8.29 11.08 13.22
C ILE A 8 -8.55 12.21 14.22
N GLU A 9 -9.16 11.91 15.36
CA GLU A 9 -9.46 12.92 16.38
C GLU A 9 -8.20 13.66 16.84
N LYS A 10 -7.12 12.92 17.11
CA LYS A 10 -5.82 13.52 17.46
C LYS A 10 -5.25 14.37 16.33
N LYS A 11 -5.36 13.91 15.08
CA LYS A 11 -4.80 14.61 13.90
C LYS A 11 -5.57 15.85 13.51
N ARG A 12 -6.88 15.96 13.79
CA ARG A 12 -7.67 17.18 13.54
C ARG A 12 -7.10 18.41 14.23
N HIS A 13 -6.39 18.23 15.35
CA HIS A 13 -5.75 19.34 16.07
C HIS A 13 -4.29 19.60 15.68
N ASN A 14 -3.67 18.71 14.89
CA ASN A 14 -2.27 18.82 14.47
C ASN A 14 -2.04 18.03 13.18
N LEU A 15 -2.46 18.59 12.05
CA LEU A 15 -2.26 18.00 10.73
C LEU A 15 -0.76 17.94 10.39
N GLY A 16 -0.35 16.83 9.78
CA GLY A 16 1.02 16.59 9.31
C GLY A 16 1.09 16.36 7.81
N ASP A 17 2.29 16.02 7.33
CA ASP A 17 2.54 15.59 5.95
C ASP A 17 2.39 14.07 5.82
N ASP A 18 1.16 13.59 5.94
CA ASP A 18 0.82 12.18 5.87
C ASP A 18 -0.55 11.95 5.25
N LEU A 19 -0.76 10.72 4.76
CA LEU A 19 -1.97 10.35 4.04
C LEU A 19 -3.26 10.55 4.84
N ILE A 20 -3.25 10.33 6.15
CA ILE A 20 -4.45 10.53 6.99
C ILE A 20 -4.78 12.02 7.09
N SER A 21 -3.76 12.86 7.28
CA SER A 21 -3.92 14.32 7.28
C SER A 21 -4.45 14.84 5.92
N LEU A 22 -4.00 14.27 4.80
CA LEU A 22 -4.51 14.59 3.46
C LEU A 22 -5.98 14.19 3.29
N ILE A 23 -6.36 13.01 3.80
CA ILE A 23 -7.73 12.49 3.73
C ILE A 23 -8.68 13.32 4.61
N ILE A 24 -8.24 13.74 5.81
CA ILE A 24 -9.00 14.67 6.67
C ILE A 24 -9.25 16.00 5.94
N GLN A 25 -8.21 16.58 5.32
CA GLN A 25 -8.37 17.82 4.55
C GLN A 25 -9.31 17.64 3.36
N ALA A 26 -9.30 16.48 2.69
CA ALA A 26 -10.20 16.19 1.58
C ALA A 26 -11.67 16.11 2.02
N GLU A 27 -11.92 15.62 3.23
CA GLU A 27 -13.25 15.62 3.87
C GLU A 27 -13.69 17.02 4.30
N GLU A 28 -12.82 17.79 4.96
CA GLU A 28 -13.13 19.15 5.41
C GLU A 28 -13.45 20.11 4.24
N ASN A 29 -12.85 19.86 3.07
CA ASN A 29 -13.16 20.61 1.86
C ASN A 29 -14.51 20.23 1.23
N GLY A 30 -15.18 19.18 1.69
CA GLY A 30 -16.56 18.81 1.32
C GLY A 30 -16.79 18.30 -0.10
N ASP A 31 -15.83 18.46 -1.01
CA ASP A 31 -16.00 18.15 -2.45
C ASP A 31 -15.65 16.69 -2.82
N LYS A 32 -14.91 15.98 -1.97
CA LYS A 32 -14.30 14.67 -2.32
C LYS A 32 -14.63 13.51 -1.40
N LEU A 33 -15.03 13.79 -0.16
CA LEU A 33 -15.29 12.77 0.85
C LEU A 33 -16.25 13.33 1.88
N ALA A 34 -17.32 12.60 2.20
CA ALA A 34 -18.21 12.98 3.28
C ALA A 34 -17.64 12.60 4.66
N ALA A 35 -18.10 13.27 5.71
CA ALA A 35 -17.65 13.04 7.08
C ALA A 35 -17.82 11.60 7.56
N ASP A 36 -18.92 10.95 7.15
CA ASP A 36 -19.22 9.55 7.47
C ASP A 36 -18.45 8.53 6.62
N GLU A 37 -17.83 8.99 5.52
CA GLU A 37 -16.98 8.17 4.65
C GLU A 37 -15.51 8.16 5.06
N LEU A 38 -15.07 9.12 5.89
CA LEU A 38 -13.68 9.30 6.31
C LEU A 38 -13.05 8.02 6.90
N ILE A 39 -13.69 7.45 7.92
CA ILE A 39 -13.21 6.23 8.59
C ILE A 39 -13.31 5.00 7.67
N PRO A 40 -14.45 4.75 6.99
CA PRO A 40 -14.55 3.67 5.99
C PRO A 40 -13.45 3.74 4.93
N PHE A 41 -13.14 4.94 4.42
CA PHE A 41 -12.11 5.13 3.40
C PHE A 41 -10.70 4.82 3.92
N CYS A 42 -10.36 5.28 5.13
CA CYS A 42 -9.09 4.91 5.78
C CYS A 42 -8.95 3.39 5.98
N ASN A 43 -10.03 2.71 6.40
CA ASN A 43 -10.03 1.26 6.53
C ASN A 43 -9.88 0.55 5.18
N LEU A 44 -10.54 1.05 4.13
CA LEU A 44 -10.41 0.52 2.76
C LEU A 44 -8.96 0.58 2.30
N LEU A 45 -8.30 1.73 2.44
CA LEU A 45 -6.90 1.90 2.04
C LEU A 45 -5.96 0.99 2.85
N LEU A 46 -6.19 0.86 4.15
CA LEU A 46 -5.41 -0.05 5.00
C LEU A 46 -5.52 -1.49 4.50
N LEU A 47 -6.75 -1.98 4.26
CA LEU A 47 -6.96 -3.35 3.82
C LEU A 47 -6.38 -3.58 2.41
N ALA A 48 -6.75 -2.70 1.47
CA ALA A 48 -6.35 -2.80 0.07
C ALA A 48 -4.83 -2.76 -0.09
N GLY A 49 -4.14 -1.85 0.60
CA GLY A 49 -2.69 -1.71 0.52
C GLY A 49 -1.94 -2.82 1.27
N ASN A 50 -2.46 -3.26 2.42
CA ASN A 50 -1.77 -4.24 3.25
C ASN A 50 -1.79 -5.64 2.63
N GLU A 51 -2.96 -6.12 2.19
CA GLU A 51 -3.07 -7.48 1.64
C GLU A 51 -2.34 -7.60 0.31
N THR A 52 -2.58 -6.67 -0.64
CA THR A 52 -1.98 -6.75 -1.99
C THR A 52 -0.45 -6.64 -1.96
N THR A 53 0.10 -5.70 -1.19
CA THR A 53 1.56 -5.52 -1.08
C THR A 53 2.22 -6.71 -0.39
N THR A 54 1.59 -7.26 0.65
CA THR A 54 2.09 -8.47 1.33
C THR A 54 2.13 -9.65 0.37
N ASN A 55 1.08 -9.82 -0.44
CA ASN A 55 1.01 -10.92 -1.40
C ASN A 55 2.06 -10.75 -2.52
N LEU A 56 2.21 -9.52 -3.04
CA LEU A 56 3.22 -9.19 -4.04
C LEU A 56 4.64 -9.53 -3.56
N ILE A 57 5.02 -9.05 -2.37
CA ILE A 57 6.36 -9.30 -1.80
C ILE A 57 6.57 -10.80 -1.57
N SER A 58 5.57 -11.49 -1.03
CA SER A 58 5.64 -12.93 -0.79
C SER A 58 5.84 -13.71 -2.08
N ASN A 59 5.07 -13.37 -3.13
CA ASN A 59 5.18 -14.00 -4.44
C ASN A 59 6.55 -13.72 -5.09
N MET A 60 7.03 -12.48 -5.03
CA MET A 60 8.35 -12.12 -5.56
C MET A 60 9.46 -12.95 -4.89
N ILE A 61 9.45 -13.05 -3.56
CA ILE A 61 10.42 -13.85 -2.82
C ILE A 61 10.30 -15.33 -3.20
N PHE A 62 9.08 -15.85 -3.26
CA PHE A 62 8.83 -17.25 -3.64
C PHE A 62 9.39 -17.57 -5.04
N SER A 63 9.08 -16.75 -6.06
CA SER A 63 9.58 -16.95 -7.43
C SER A 63 11.11 -16.84 -7.52
N LEU A 64 11.74 -15.95 -6.76
CA LEU A 64 13.19 -15.83 -6.73
C LEU A 64 13.88 -17.04 -6.11
N LEU A 65 13.22 -17.72 -5.16
CA LEU A 65 13.72 -18.94 -4.54
C LEU A 65 13.47 -20.19 -5.39
N GLU A 66 12.37 -20.23 -6.15
CA GLU A 66 12.06 -21.35 -7.05
C GLU A 66 12.91 -21.35 -8.32
N GLN A 67 13.34 -20.19 -8.81
CA GLN A 67 14.09 -20.06 -10.06
C GLN A 67 15.59 -19.83 -9.80
N PRO A 68 16.45 -20.85 -9.99
CA PRO A 68 17.90 -20.71 -9.78
C PRO A 68 18.50 -19.62 -10.67
N GLY A 69 19.34 -18.75 -10.10
CA GLY A 69 19.99 -17.68 -10.84
C GLY A 69 19.16 -16.40 -10.99
N ALA A 70 17.86 -16.41 -10.67
CA ALA A 70 17.00 -15.22 -10.79
C ALA A 70 17.41 -14.12 -9.79
N TYR A 71 17.71 -14.50 -8.55
CA TYR A 71 18.23 -13.57 -7.55
C TYR A 71 19.58 -12.97 -7.98
N GLU A 72 20.51 -13.81 -8.45
CA GLU A 72 21.83 -13.36 -8.90
C GLU A 72 21.73 -12.42 -10.10
N ALA A 73 20.83 -12.70 -11.05
CA ALA A 73 20.58 -11.84 -12.19
C ALA A 73 20.07 -10.45 -11.76
N LEU A 74 19.11 -10.39 -10.83
CA LEU A 74 18.64 -9.10 -10.29
C LEU A 74 19.71 -8.37 -9.48
N ALA A 75 20.54 -9.08 -8.73
CA ALA A 75 21.62 -8.50 -7.95
C ALA A 75 22.72 -7.90 -8.85
N GLN A 76 23.00 -8.52 -10.00
CA GLN A 76 23.98 -8.03 -10.98
C GLN A 76 23.43 -6.91 -11.86
N SER A 77 22.12 -6.91 -12.11
CA SER A 77 21.42 -5.97 -12.97
C SER A 77 20.18 -5.37 -12.29
N PRO A 78 20.33 -4.39 -11.37
CA PRO A 78 19.22 -3.75 -10.67
C PRO A 78 18.19 -3.08 -11.58
N GLU A 79 18.57 -2.72 -12.81
CA GLU A 79 17.68 -2.21 -13.85
C GLU A 79 16.53 -3.18 -14.23
N LEU A 80 16.65 -4.47 -13.88
CA LEU A 80 15.63 -5.49 -14.10
C LEU A 80 14.55 -5.51 -13.00
N ILE A 81 14.77 -4.84 -11.87
CA ILE A 81 13.84 -4.83 -10.73
C ILE A 81 12.43 -4.36 -11.11
N PRO A 82 12.24 -3.26 -11.89
CA PRO A 82 10.90 -2.83 -12.27
C PRO A 82 10.11 -3.93 -13.00
N ARG A 83 10.78 -4.64 -13.91
CA ARG A 83 10.18 -5.77 -14.62
C ARG A 83 9.86 -6.93 -13.68
N ALA A 84 10.76 -7.27 -12.76
CA ALA A 84 10.50 -8.34 -11.80
C ALA A 84 9.31 -8.04 -10.87
N VAL A 85 9.09 -6.76 -10.51
CA VAL A 85 7.90 -6.33 -9.76
C VAL A 85 6.63 -6.47 -10.59
N GLU A 86 6.66 -6.13 -11.88
CA GLU A 86 5.54 -6.34 -12.80
C GLU A 86 5.18 -7.83 -12.91
N GLU A 87 6.16 -8.71 -13.11
CA GLU A 87 5.93 -10.16 -13.20
C GLU A 87 5.36 -10.71 -11.88
N ALA A 88 5.88 -10.28 -10.73
CA ALA A 88 5.37 -10.68 -9.41
C ALA A 88 3.93 -10.21 -9.14
N SER A 89 3.46 -9.19 -9.86
CA SER A 89 2.09 -8.67 -9.78
C SER A 89 1.11 -9.47 -10.65
N LEU A 90 1.60 -10.34 -11.54
CA LEU A 90 0.78 -11.22 -12.37
C LEU A 90 0.45 -12.51 -11.60
N GLU A 91 -0.83 -12.77 -11.36
CA GLU A 91 -1.27 -14.01 -10.69
C GLU A 91 -0.87 -15.24 -11.54
N GLY A 92 0.09 -16.02 -11.02
CA GLY A 92 0.34 -17.40 -11.46
C GLY A 92 1.27 -17.61 -12.66
N LYS A 93 2.22 -16.71 -12.96
CA LYS A 93 3.23 -16.94 -14.01
C LYS A 93 4.62 -16.40 -13.65
N CYS A 94 5.41 -17.23 -12.98
CA CYS A 94 6.85 -17.33 -13.20
C CYS A 94 7.17 -18.79 -13.47
#